data_AF-A0A920QQ81-F1
#
_entry.id   AF-A0A920QQ81-F1
#
_cell.length_a   1.000
_cell.length_b   1.000
_cell.length_c   1.000
_cell.angle_alpha   90.00
_cell.angle_beta   90.00
_cell.angle_gamma   90.00
#
_symmetry.space_group_name_H-M   'P 1'
#
loop_
_entity.id
_entity.type
_entity.pdbx_description
1 polymer ?
#
loop_
_entity_poly.entity_id
_entity_poly.type
_entity_poly.pdbx_seq_one_letter_code
_entity_poly.pdbx_strand_id
1 'polypeptide(L)' 'MINLTLEKMARGGMYDQIGGGFHRYSTDNYWLVPHFEKMLYDNALLSRLYLHAYQVTKRPLYRRSQKKFWTMFYVK' A
#
# COMPACT_ATOMS: atom_id res chain seq x y z
N MET A 1 -9.01 6.03 14.20
CA MET A 1 -9.41 4.99 13.22
C MET A 1 -8.48 4.89 12.02
N ILE A 2 -8.20 5.96 11.25
CA ILE A 2 -7.37 5.92 10.02
C ILE A 2 -5.98 5.26 10.20
N ASN A 3 -5.30 5.50 11.33
CA ASN A 3 -3.95 4.98 11.56
C ASN A 3 -3.89 3.46 11.69
N LEU A 4 -4.88 2.87 12.36
CA LEU A 4 -4.95 1.41 12.54
C LEU A 4 -5.15 0.74 11.18
N THR A 5 -6.08 1.25 10.38
CA THR A 5 -6.39 0.71 9.06
C THR A 5 -5.17 0.78 8.14
N LEU A 6 -4.54 1.95 7.99
CA LEU A 6 -3.38 2.12 7.11
C LEU A 6 -2.17 1.30 7.55
N GLU A 7 -1.97 1.14 8.86
CA GLU A 7 -0.90 0.31 9.39
C GLU A 7 -1.15 -1.18 9.16
N LYS A 8 -2.38 -1.65 9.37
CA LYS A 8 -2.76 -3.04 9.09
C LYS A 8 -2.68 -3.36 7.60
N MET A 9 -3.10 -2.44 6.73
CA MET A 9 -2.97 -2.58 5.28
C MET A 9 -1.49 -2.65 4.86
N ALA A 10 -0.64 -1.74 5.33
CA ALA A 10 0.78 -1.71 4.97
C ALA A 10 1.58 -2.93 5.49
N ARG A 11 1.10 -3.56 6.57
CA ARG A 11 1.73 -4.76 7.17
C ARG A 11 1.03 -6.07 6.78
N GLY A 12 -0.08 -6.00 6.06
CA GLY A 12 -0.89 -7.16 5.67
C GLY A 12 -0.40 -7.82 4.38
N GLY A 13 -0.99 -8.98 4.06
CA GLY A 13 -0.64 -9.78 2.88
C GLY A 13 -0.99 -9.11 1.54
N MET A 14 -1.87 -8.12 1.56
CA MET A 14 -2.26 -7.35 0.37
C MET A 14 -1.22 -6.32 -0.06
N TYR A 15 -0.27 -5.95 0.81
CA TYR A 15 0.83 -5.07 0.46
C TYR A 15 2.05 -5.88 0.05
N ASP A 16 2.60 -5.59 -1.14
CA ASP A 16 3.83 -6.22 -1.59
C ASP A 16 5.02 -5.70 -0.76
N GLN A 17 5.47 -6.54 0.17
CA GLN A 17 6.55 -6.22 1.09
C GLN A 17 7.90 -6.05 0.37
N ILE A 18 8.06 -6.63 -0.81
CA ILE A 18 9.28 -6.58 -1.61
C ILE A 18 9.19 -5.39 -2.58
N GLY A 19 8.35 -5.53 -3.62
CA GLY A 19 8.23 -4.60 -4.74
C GLY A 19 7.38 -3.36 -4.48
N GLY A 20 6.60 -3.33 -3.40
CA GLY A 20 5.73 -2.21 -3.07
C GLY A 20 4.40 -2.20 -3.84
N GLY A 21 3.49 -1.36 -3.38
CA GLY A 21 2.13 -1.30 -3.91
C GLY A 21 1.20 -2.37 -3.32
N PHE A 22 -0.07 -2.28 -3.67
CA PHE A 22 -1.14 -3.16 -3.21
C PHE A 22 -1.67 -4.03 -4.35
N HIS A 23 -1.96 -5.27 -3.99
CA HIS A 23 -2.66 -6.23 -4.83
C HIS A 23 -4.15 -5.91 -4.90
N ARG A 24 -4.77 -6.26 -6.03
CA ARG A 24 -6.16 -5.89 -6.32
C ARG A 24 -7.17 -6.64 -5.43
N TYR A 25 -6.96 -7.92 -5.22
CA TYR A 25 -7.83 -8.78 -4.40
C TYR A 25 -7.06 -9.96 -3.83
N SER A 26 -7.65 -10.59 -2.81
CA SER A 26 -7.12 -11.80 -2.20
C SER A 26 -7.78 -13.04 -2.80
N THR A 27 -7.05 -14.14 -2.83
CA THR A 27 -7.60 -15.46 -3.19
C THR A 27 -8.24 -16.17 -2.00
N ASP A 28 -8.11 -15.62 -0.79
CA ASP A 28 -8.65 -16.19 0.45
C ASP A 28 -9.46 -15.16 1.26
N ASN A 29 -10.22 -15.65 2.24
CA ASN A 29 -11.14 -14.82 3.03
C ASN A 29 -10.45 -14.03 4.16
N TYR A 30 -9.17 -14.33 4.45
CA TYR A 30 -8.37 -13.68 5.49
C TYR A 30 -7.46 -12.58 4.93
N TRP A 31 -7.46 -12.35 3.61
CA TRP A 31 -6.66 -11.31 2.95
C TRP A 31 -5.15 -11.52 3.10
N LEU A 32 -4.72 -12.79 3.18
CA LEU A 32 -3.32 -13.17 3.41
C LEU A 32 -2.58 -13.46 2.11
N VAL A 33 -3.24 -14.15 1.18
CA VAL A 33 -2.71 -14.57 -0.10
C VAL A 33 -3.29 -13.66 -1.19
N PRO A 34 -2.47 -12.80 -1.80
CA PRO A 34 -2.93 -11.91 -2.85
C PRO A 34 -3.02 -12.63 -4.20
N HIS A 35 -3.93 -12.15 -5.04
CA HIS A 35 -3.74 -12.29 -6.49
C HIS A 35 -2.68 -11.28 -6.95
N PHE A 36 -1.69 -11.71 -7.72
CA PHE A 36 -0.50 -10.90 -8.02
C PHE A 36 -0.76 -9.71 -8.98
N GLU A 37 -1.99 -9.55 -9.46
CA GLU A 37 -2.41 -8.37 -10.22
C GLU A 37 -2.39 -7.10 -9.35
N LYS A 38 -1.86 -6.02 -9.91
CA LYS A 38 -1.89 -4.67 -9.32
C LYS A 38 -2.48 -3.69 -10.31
N MET A 39 -3.43 -2.88 -9.84
CA MET A 39 -4.07 -1.85 -10.65
C MET A 39 -3.47 -0.48 -10.39
N LEU A 40 -3.19 0.26 -11.46
CA LEU A 40 -2.54 1.57 -11.40
C LEU A 40 -3.36 2.58 -10.61
N TYR A 41 -4.67 2.66 -10.88
CA TYR A 41 -5.56 3.63 -10.27
C TYR A 41 -5.69 3.42 -8.76
N ASP A 42 -5.86 2.17 -8.31
CA ASP A 42 -5.91 1.81 -6.89
C ASP A 42 -4.63 2.24 -6.17
N ASN A 43 -3.49 1.94 -6.77
CA ASN A 43 -2.19 2.27 -6.21
C ASN A 43 -1.91 3.78 -6.22
N ALA A 44 -2.39 4.53 -7.22
CA ALA A 44 -2.26 5.98 -7.27
C ALA A 44 -3.06 6.65 -6.15
N LEU A 45 -4.30 6.21 -5.94
CA LEU A 45 -5.16 6.70 -4.86
C LEU A 45 -4.58 6.36 -3.48
N LEU A 46 -4.12 5.13 -3.28
CA LEU A 46 -3.48 4.73 -2.03
C LEU A 46 -2.17 5.48 -1.78
N SER A 47 -1.33 5.67 -2.80
CA SER A 47 -0.09 6.46 -2.68
C SER A 47 -0.36 7.88 -2.16
N ARG A 48 -1.38 8.55 -2.72
CA ARG A 48 -1.82 9.87 -2.24
C ARG A 48 -2.33 9.83 -0.81
N LEU A 49 -3.12 8.80 -0.44
CA LEU A 49 -3.62 8.62 0.92
C LEU A 49 -2.48 8.46 1.95
N TYR A 50 -1.48 7.62 1.65
CA TYR A 50 -0.32 7.43 2.51
C TYR A 50 0.55 8.70 2.59
N LEU A 51 0.66 9.49 1.51
CA LEU A 51 1.32 10.79 1.54
C LEU A 51 0.62 11.75 2.51
N HIS A 52 -0.70 11.90 2.40
CA HIS A 52 -1.48 12.77 3.27
C HIS A 52 -1.39 12.30 4.73
N ALA A 53 -1.49 10.99 4.98
CA ALA A 53 -1.33 10.43 6.30
C ALA A 53 0.06 10.72 6.89
N TYR A 54 1.12 10.65 6.07
CA TYR A 54 2.47 11.06 6.50
C TYR A 54 2.55 12.56 6.81
N GLN A 55 1.95 13.43 5.99
CA GLN A 55 1.99 14.87 6.20
C GLN A 55 1.39 15.28 7.54
N VAL A 56 0.27 14.64 7.94
CA VAL A 56 -0.43 14.91 9.20
C VAL A 56 0.25 14.24 10.40
N THR A 57 0.65 12.98 10.27
CA THR A 57 1.09 12.17 11.43
C THR A 57 2.61 12.07 11.59
N LYS A 58 3.37 12.41 10.54
CA LYS A 58 4.83 12.24 10.43
C LYS A 58 5.34 10.81 10.67
N ARG A 59 4.48 9.79 10.68
CA ARG A 59 4.86 8.40 10.93
C ARG A 59 5.72 7.85 9.78
N PRO A 60 6.96 7.36 10.04
CA PRO A 60 7.86 6.89 8.98
C PRO A 60 7.30 5.75 8.12
N LEU A 61 6.41 4.93 8.68
CA LEU A 61 5.73 3.85 7.96
C LEU A 61 5.04 4.36 6.69
N TYR A 62 4.30 5.46 6.77
CA TYR A 62 3.51 5.96 5.65
C TYR A 62 4.37 6.54 4.54
N ARG A 63 5.47 7.21 4.91
CA ARG A 63 6.47 7.67 3.94
C ARG A 63 7.13 6.49 3.23
N ARG A 64 7.44 5.42 3.96
CA ARG A 64 8.05 4.21 3.38
C ARG A 64 7.10 3.54 2.38
N SER A 65 5.83 3.36 2.73
CA SER A 65 4.82 2.80 1.83
C SER A 65 4.69 3.67 0.58
N GLN A 66 4.50 4.99 0.74
CA GLN A 66 4.40 5.95 -0.35
C GLN A 66 5.61 5.93 -1.30
N LYS A 67 6.84 5.88 -0.76
CA LYS A 67 8.05 5.84 -1.58
C LYS A 67 8.14 4.57 -2.42
N LYS A 68 7.73 3.42 -1.87
CA LYS A 68 7.69 2.15 -2.60
C LYS A 68 6.64 2.14 -3.73
N PHE A 69 5.51 2.85 -3.57
CA PHE A 69 4.58 3.04 -4.70
C PHE A 69 5.25 3.76 -5.87
N TRP A 70 6.01 4.84 -5.61
CA TRP A 70 6.70 5.58 -6.67
C TRP A 70 7.67 4.71 -7.47
N THR A 71 8.35 3.76 -6.82
CA THR A 71 9.21 2.80 -7.52
C THR A 71 8.40 1.92 -8.49
N MET A 72 7.17 1.54 -8.14
CA MET A 72 6.28 0.79 -9.04
C MET A 72 5.88 1.59 -10.29
N PHE A 73 5.72 2.92 -10.18
CA PHE A 73 5.34 3.78 -11.30
C PHE A 73 6.47 4.07 -12.28
N TYR A 74 7.74 4.03 -11.83
CA TYR A 74 8.90 4.40 -12.65
C TYR A 74 9.69 3.21 -13.22
N VAL A 75 9.42 1.99 -12.77
CA VAL A 75 10.14 0.76 -13.20
C VAL A 75 9.32 -0.03 -14.23
N LYS A 76 8.39 0.61 -14.93
CA LYS A 76 7.59 0.01 -15.99
C LYS A 76 7.63 0.86 -17.25
#